data_AF-A0A6A6I4H2-F1
#
_entry.id   AF-A0A6A6I4H2-F1
#
_cell.length_a   1.000
_cell.length_b   1.000
_cell.length_c   1.000
_cell.angle_alpha   90.00
_cell.angle_beta   90.00
_cell.angle_gamma   90.00
#
_symmetry.space_group_name_H-M   'P 1'
#
loop_
_entity.id
_entity.type
_entity.pdbx_description
1 polymer ?
#
loop_
_entity_poly.entity_id
_entity_poly.type
_entity_poly.pdbx_seq_one_letter_code
_entity_poly.pdbx_strand_id
1 'polypeptide(L)'
;MRLATLSLLSILGTSLAYTLPTDLTQFYLVTTSQSTPSTNSSQLQGVSATAIFAEDPVLQSYLLLRLIGPGYASLPNFTLVDGTLSTIAAGPHGQGSYKYNSTVLSSNSPLKFLPSVQPAGNIALDGGYLLTVGGEKEGWTICEGALGQRVLYWKGANGTCAKTYLHAVREVPYRKP
;
A
#
# COMPACT_ATOMS: atom_id res chain seq x y z
N MET A 1 -64.93 30.30 14.88
CA MET A 1 -64.22 29.53 13.84
C MET A 1 -62.75 29.47 14.23
N ARG A 2 -62.20 28.26 14.39
CA ARG A 2 -60.88 28.00 15.00
C ARG A 2 -59.77 28.21 13.95
N LEU A 3 -58.78 29.05 14.26
CA LEU A 3 -57.53 29.15 13.48
C LEU A 3 -56.63 27.96 13.85
N ALA A 4 -56.22 27.19 12.84
CA ALA A 4 -55.25 26.13 12.97
C ALA A 4 -53.86 26.65 12.59
N THR A 5 -52.97 26.77 13.57
CA THR A 5 -51.54 27.03 13.37
C THR A 5 -50.81 25.72 13.09
N LEU A 6 -50.26 25.58 11.87
CA LEU A 6 -49.36 24.50 11.50
C LEU A 6 -47.91 24.91 11.81
N SER A 7 -47.28 24.22 12.76
CA SER A 7 -45.84 24.33 13.04
C SER A 7 -45.07 23.29 12.21
N LEU A 8 -44.22 23.73 11.29
CA LEU A 8 -43.22 22.88 10.63
C LEU A 8 -42.01 22.69 11.55
N LEU A 9 -41.69 21.44 11.90
CA LEU A 9 -40.39 21.07 12.46
C LEU A 9 -39.46 20.61 11.33
N SER A 10 -38.40 21.38 11.08
CA SER A 10 -37.26 21.01 10.24
C SER A 10 -36.26 20.20 11.06
N ILE A 11 -36.09 18.92 10.71
CA ILE A 11 -35.10 18.02 11.31
C ILE A 11 -33.77 18.22 10.56
N LEU A 12 -32.79 18.84 11.21
CA LEU A 12 -31.40 18.92 10.76
C LEU A 12 -30.75 17.53 10.89
N GLY A 13 -30.50 16.87 9.77
CA GLY A 13 -29.70 15.65 9.72
C GLY A 13 -28.22 15.98 9.91
N THR A 14 -27.68 15.72 11.09
CA THR A 14 -26.24 15.76 11.36
C THR A 14 -25.57 14.52 10.76
N SER A 15 -24.87 14.69 9.65
CA SER A 15 -24.01 13.65 9.08
C SER A 15 -22.83 13.38 10.03
N LEU A 16 -22.83 12.22 10.68
CA LEU A 16 -21.70 11.74 11.47
C LEU A 16 -20.54 11.40 10.53
N ALA A 17 -19.58 12.32 10.41
CA ALA A 17 -18.28 12.00 9.82
C ALA A 17 -17.53 11.08 10.79
N TYR A 18 -17.54 9.78 10.53
CA TYR A 18 -16.67 8.84 11.23
C TYR A 18 -15.23 9.10 10.81
N THR A 19 -14.46 9.77 11.66
CA THR A 19 -13.01 9.84 11.54
C THR A 19 -12.44 8.50 12.00
N LEU A 20 -12.07 7.65 11.03
CA LEU A 20 -11.35 6.40 11.33
C LEU A 20 -10.03 6.73 12.05
N PRO A 21 -9.56 5.89 12.99
CA PRO A 21 -8.29 6.11 13.69
C PRO A 21 -7.16 6.24 12.65
N THR A 22 -6.60 7.44 12.55
CA THR A 22 -5.69 7.86 11.47
C THR A 22 -4.26 7.35 11.61
N ASP A 23 -3.88 6.83 12.77
CA ASP A 23 -2.46 6.55 13.03
C ASP A 23 -2.10 5.09 12.73
N LEU A 24 -1.94 4.81 11.43
CA LEU A 24 -1.43 3.54 10.94
C LEU A 24 0.11 3.53 11.05
N THR A 25 0.63 3.29 12.26
CA THR A 25 2.07 3.35 12.52
C THR A 25 2.84 2.16 11.95
N GLN A 26 2.20 0.99 11.90
CA GLN A 26 2.71 -0.24 11.29
C GLN A 26 1.59 -0.93 10.50
N PHE A 27 1.92 -1.39 9.30
CA PHE A 27 0.96 -2.02 8.41
C PHE A 27 1.60 -2.96 7.40
N TYR A 28 0.77 -3.77 6.77
CA TYR A 28 1.15 -4.60 5.63
C TYR A 28 0.66 -3.97 4.34
N LEU A 29 1.35 -4.26 3.25
CA LEU A 29 0.94 -3.83 1.92
C LEU A 29 0.25 -4.96 1.17
N VAL A 30 -0.93 -4.66 0.64
CA VAL A 30 -1.68 -5.57 -0.24
C VAL A 30 -2.11 -4.84 -1.49
N THR A 31 -2.23 -5.58 -2.58
CA THR A 31 -2.74 -5.07 -3.84
C THR A 31 -4.19 -5.51 -4.02
N THR A 32 -5.01 -4.68 -4.66
CA THR A 32 -6.44 -4.92 -4.86
C THR A 32 -6.93 -4.22 -6.14
N SER A 33 -8.05 -4.68 -6.68
CA SER A 33 -8.71 -4.03 -7.82
C SER A 33 -9.59 -2.84 -7.42
N GLN A 34 -9.66 -2.49 -6.14
CA GLN A 34 -10.54 -1.44 -5.62
C GLN A 34 -9.77 -0.21 -5.12
N SER A 35 -10.27 0.98 -5.46
CA SER A 35 -9.75 2.26 -4.99
C SER A 35 -10.27 2.66 -3.61
N THR A 36 -11.43 2.13 -3.18
CA THR A 36 -12.06 2.50 -1.91
C THR A 36 -11.23 2.01 -0.72
N PRO A 37 -10.69 2.90 0.13
CA PRO A 37 -9.86 2.52 1.27
C PRO A 37 -10.57 1.53 2.22
N SER A 38 -9.87 0.51 2.69
CA SER A 38 -10.35 -0.38 3.76
C SER A 38 -9.22 -0.80 4.69
N THR A 39 -9.55 -0.95 5.97
CA THR A 39 -8.63 -1.39 7.02
C THR A 39 -8.43 -2.91 7.05
N ASN A 40 -9.42 -3.64 6.51
CA ASN A 40 -9.53 -5.08 6.59
C ASN A 40 -9.43 -5.67 5.17
N SER A 41 -8.37 -6.43 4.93
CA SER A 41 -8.13 -7.04 3.62
C SER A 41 -9.23 -8.02 3.19
N SER A 42 -10.00 -8.59 4.11
CA SER A 42 -11.13 -9.47 3.80
C SER A 42 -12.30 -8.75 3.12
N GLN A 43 -12.36 -7.41 3.24
CA GLN A 43 -13.39 -6.59 2.58
C GLN A 43 -12.95 -6.10 1.19
N LEU A 44 -11.68 -6.26 0.85
CA LEU A 44 -11.13 -5.86 -0.45
C LEU A 44 -11.32 -7.00 -1.47
N GLN A 45 -11.51 -6.64 -2.74
CA GLN A 45 -11.67 -7.60 -3.84
C GLN A 45 -10.35 -7.83 -4.59
N GLY A 46 -10.14 -9.05 -5.09
CA GLY A 46 -8.97 -9.38 -5.92
C GLY A 46 -7.63 -9.17 -5.19
N VAL A 47 -7.61 -9.44 -3.88
CA VAL A 47 -6.47 -9.06 -3.03
C VAL A 47 -5.30 -10.00 -3.24
N SER A 48 -4.10 -9.43 -3.40
CA SER A 48 -2.85 -10.19 -3.36
C SER A 48 -1.92 -9.60 -2.32
N ALA A 49 -1.35 -10.48 -1.48
CA ALA A 49 -0.32 -10.12 -0.53
C ALA A 49 0.96 -9.69 -1.25
N THR A 50 1.73 -8.80 -0.63
CA THR A 50 3.00 -8.34 -1.19
C THR A 50 4.18 -8.68 -0.29
N ALA A 51 5.30 -9.02 -0.91
CA ALA A 51 6.54 -9.32 -0.21
C ALA A 51 7.72 -8.60 -0.84
N ILE A 52 8.70 -8.26 -0.02
CA ILE A 52 9.98 -7.75 -0.48
C ILE A 52 10.84 -8.89 -1.03
N PHE A 53 11.61 -8.61 -2.09
CA PHE A 53 12.59 -9.54 -2.63
C PHE A 53 13.74 -8.79 -3.29
N ALA A 54 14.90 -9.43 -3.35
CA ALA A 54 16.02 -8.98 -4.16
C ALA A 54 15.88 -9.57 -5.57
N GLU A 55 15.86 -8.72 -6.59
CA GLU A 55 15.84 -9.19 -7.99
C GLU A 55 17.18 -9.85 -8.35
N ASP A 56 18.28 -9.27 -7.91
CA ASP A 56 19.60 -9.89 -7.89
C ASP A 56 19.96 -10.28 -6.44
N PRO A 57 19.87 -11.57 -6.07
CA PRO A 57 20.16 -12.01 -4.71
C PRO A 57 21.65 -12.04 -4.36
N VAL A 58 22.55 -11.93 -5.36
CA VAL A 58 24.00 -11.93 -5.13
C VAL A 58 24.45 -10.53 -4.75
N LEU A 59 24.06 -9.52 -5.53
CA LEU A 59 24.42 -8.13 -5.24
C LEU A 59 23.49 -7.48 -4.21
N GLN A 60 22.20 -7.82 -4.22
CA GLN A 60 21.15 -7.25 -3.35
C GLN A 60 21.29 -5.73 -3.16
N SER A 61 21.51 -5.01 -4.26
CA SER A 61 21.71 -3.55 -4.23
C SER A 61 20.44 -2.78 -3.84
N TYR A 62 19.27 -3.36 -4.11
CA TYR A 62 17.96 -2.87 -3.72
C TYR A 62 16.98 -4.02 -3.54
N LEU A 63 15.90 -3.76 -2.81
CA LEU A 63 14.73 -4.65 -2.72
C LEU A 63 13.56 -4.07 -3.52
N LEU A 64 12.76 -4.95 -4.08
CA LEU A 64 11.52 -4.63 -4.80
C LEU A 64 10.33 -5.26 -4.08
N LEU A 65 9.12 -4.79 -4.39
CA LEU A 65 7.88 -5.38 -3.92
C LEU A 65 7.24 -6.25 -5.00
N ARG A 66 6.97 -7.52 -4.69
CA ARG A 66 6.26 -8.47 -5.57
C ARG A 66 4.96 -8.96 -4.96
N LEU A 67 4.06 -9.41 -5.82
CA LEU A 67 2.91 -10.22 -5.40
C LEU A 67 3.37 -11.62 -5.00
N ILE A 68 2.72 -12.16 -3.97
CA ILE A 68 2.87 -13.55 -3.56
C ILE A 68 1.51 -14.24 -3.48
N GLY A 69 1.52 -15.55 -3.69
CA GLY A 69 0.34 -16.40 -3.55
C GLY A 69 0.00 -16.72 -2.09
N PRO A 70 -1.12 -17.44 -1.86
CA PRO A 70 -1.56 -17.84 -0.53
C PRO A 70 -0.60 -18.83 0.15
N GLY A 71 -0.70 -18.96 1.48
CA GLY A 71 0.06 -19.95 2.26
C GLY A 71 1.44 -19.48 2.75
N TYR A 72 1.70 -18.18 2.72
CA TYR A 72 2.95 -17.60 3.22
C TYR A 72 3.02 -17.62 4.76
N ALA A 73 4.24 -17.68 5.30
CA ALA A 73 4.49 -17.71 6.73
C ALA A 73 4.52 -16.31 7.36
N SER A 74 5.14 -15.35 6.67
CA SER A 74 5.34 -13.97 7.12
C SER A 74 5.28 -12.97 5.98
N LEU A 75 5.02 -11.71 6.34
CA LEU A 75 5.07 -10.56 5.44
C LEU A 75 5.86 -9.43 6.10
N PRO A 76 6.50 -8.55 5.30
CA PRO A 76 7.15 -7.36 5.83
C PRO A 76 6.10 -6.41 6.42
N ASN A 77 6.41 -5.88 7.61
CA ASN A 77 5.72 -4.72 8.16
C ASN A 77 6.36 -3.46 7.61
N PHE A 78 5.53 -2.47 7.32
CA PHE A 78 5.93 -1.17 6.81
C PHE A 78 5.52 -0.07 7.78
N THR A 79 6.31 1.00 7.77
CA THR A 79 5.96 2.29 8.35
C THR A 79 6.05 3.36 7.27
N LEU A 80 5.34 4.48 7.45
CA LEU A 80 5.41 5.62 6.54
C LEU A 80 5.76 6.88 7.34
N VAL A 81 6.90 7.50 7.02
CA VAL A 81 7.37 8.74 7.66
C VAL A 81 7.91 9.65 6.57
N ASP A 82 7.50 10.93 6.56
CA ASP A 82 7.94 11.95 5.61
C ASP A 82 7.93 11.47 4.14
N GLY A 83 6.84 10.81 3.77
CA GLY A 83 6.64 10.31 2.42
C GLY A 83 7.40 9.03 2.05
N THR A 84 8.14 8.46 3.00
CA THR A 84 9.05 7.32 2.80
C THR A 84 8.53 6.07 3.50
N LEU A 85 8.27 5.01 2.73
CA LEU A 85 7.99 3.69 3.28
C LEU A 85 9.27 3.07 3.81
N SER A 86 9.20 2.49 5.01
CA SER A 86 10.33 1.80 5.63
C SER A 86 9.95 0.38 6.03
N THR A 87 10.86 -0.57 5.90
CA THR A 87 10.72 -1.93 6.43
C THR A 87 12.05 -2.47 6.94
N ILE A 88 12.02 -3.57 7.70
CA ILE A 88 13.21 -4.28 8.15
C ILE A 88 13.31 -5.57 7.35
N ALA A 89 14.48 -5.82 6.77
CA ALA A 89 14.74 -7.01 5.97
C ALA A 89 16.15 -7.54 6.18
N ALA A 90 16.37 -8.81 5.85
CA ALA A 90 17.69 -9.41 5.89
C ALA A 90 18.60 -8.80 4.81
N GLY A 91 19.87 -8.62 5.11
CA GLY A 91 20.87 -8.18 4.14
C GLY A 91 21.28 -9.29 3.15
N PRO A 92 22.26 -8.98 2.27
CA PRO A 92 22.84 -9.95 1.34
C PRO A 92 23.20 -11.27 2.03
N HIS A 93 22.86 -12.39 1.40
CA HIS A 93 23.09 -13.74 1.94
C HIS A 93 22.45 -14.00 3.32
N GLY A 94 21.42 -13.24 3.70
CA GLY A 94 20.75 -13.37 5.00
C GLY A 94 21.57 -12.81 6.16
N GLN A 95 22.63 -12.03 5.89
CA GLN A 95 23.45 -11.46 6.93
C GLN A 95 22.78 -10.23 7.52
N GLY A 96 22.58 -10.23 8.84
CA GLY A 96 22.03 -9.10 9.58
C GLY A 96 20.60 -8.73 9.17
N SER A 97 20.08 -7.71 9.85
CA SER A 97 18.80 -7.08 9.54
C SER A 97 19.02 -5.58 9.40
N TYR A 98 18.55 -5.01 8.30
CA TYR A 98 18.74 -3.60 7.98
C TYR A 98 17.40 -2.92 7.73
N LYS A 99 17.37 -1.61 7.99
CA LYS A 99 16.25 -0.76 7.59
C LYS A 99 16.39 -0.43 6.11
N TYR A 100 15.36 -0.77 5.35
CA TYR A 100 15.22 -0.46 3.93
C TYR A 100 14.17 0.62 3.75
N ASN A 101 14.54 1.71 3.07
CA ASN A 101 13.68 2.87 2.84
C ASN A 101 13.34 3.00 1.36
N SER A 102 12.10 3.36 1.05
CA SER A 102 11.67 3.55 -0.33
C SER A 102 12.36 4.75 -0.98
N THR A 103 12.72 4.63 -2.25
CA THR A 103 13.13 5.78 -3.05
C THR A 103 11.92 6.65 -3.42
N VAL A 104 12.16 7.91 -3.78
CA VAL A 104 11.14 8.75 -4.44
C VAL A 104 10.68 8.06 -5.72
N LEU A 105 9.36 7.90 -5.90
CA LEU A 105 8.79 7.25 -7.07
C LEU A 105 8.70 8.21 -8.25
N SER A 106 9.14 7.75 -9.41
CA SER A 106 8.93 8.39 -10.71
C SER A 106 8.07 7.50 -11.61
N SER A 107 7.46 8.08 -12.64
CA SER A 107 6.69 7.31 -13.62
C SER A 107 7.54 6.21 -14.26
N ASN A 108 6.92 5.07 -14.55
CA ASN A 108 7.55 3.89 -15.15
C ASN A 108 8.72 3.32 -14.33
N SER A 109 8.63 3.39 -12.99
CA SER A 109 9.63 2.83 -12.09
C SER A 109 9.01 1.86 -11.08
N PRO A 110 9.73 0.79 -10.68
CA PRO A 110 9.28 -0.06 -9.60
C PRO A 110 9.43 0.65 -8.25
N LEU A 111 8.64 0.24 -7.26
CA LEU A 111 8.88 0.63 -5.88
C LEU A 111 10.15 -0.05 -5.35
N LYS A 112 11.23 0.72 -5.26
CA LYS A 112 12.54 0.27 -4.77
C LYS A 112 12.74 0.63 -3.32
N PHE A 113 13.43 -0.23 -2.59
CA PHE A 113 13.90 0.04 -1.24
C PHE A 113 15.43 -0.13 -1.14
N LEU A 114 16.09 0.84 -0.52
CA LEU A 114 17.54 0.88 -0.33
C LEU A 114 17.91 0.79 1.14
N PRO A 115 19.02 0.12 1.51
CA PRO A 115 19.49 0.01 2.90
C PRO A 115 20.22 1.28 3.36
N SER A 116 19.67 2.44 3.06
CA SER A 116 20.27 3.74 3.34
C SER A 116 19.19 4.80 3.55
N VAL A 117 19.56 5.92 4.19
CA VAL A 117 18.67 7.07 4.33
C VAL A 117 18.31 7.61 2.95
N GLN A 118 17.03 7.88 2.74
CA GLN A 118 16.50 8.46 1.51
C GLN A 118 16.03 9.89 1.77
N PRO A 119 16.02 10.77 0.75
CA PRO A 119 15.33 12.06 0.87
C PRO A 119 13.84 11.85 1.17
N ALA A 120 13.16 12.93 1.58
CA ALA A 120 11.71 12.89 1.77
C ALA A 120 11.02 12.33 0.52
N GLY A 121 10.17 11.34 0.73
CA GLY A 121 9.49 10.62 -0.33
C GLY A 121 8.23 11.33 -0.79
N ASN A 122 7.52 10.71 -1.72
CA ASN A 122 6.28 11.22 -2.29
C ASN A 122 5.07 10.30 -2.07
N ILE A 123 5.15 9.38 -1.10
CA ILE A 123 4.07 8.44 -0.78
C ILE A 123 3.21 8.97 0.36
N ALA A 124 1.88 8.91 0.23
CA ALA A 124 0.96 9.29 1.31
C ALA A 124 -0.18 8.28 1.44
N LEU A 125 -0.86 8.27 2.59
CA LEU A 125 -2.07 7.49 2.81
C LEU A 125 -3.32 8.37 2.62
N ASP A 126 -4.10 8.08 1.58
CA ASP A 126 -5.43 8.64 1.38
C ASP A 126 -6.47 7.81 2.15
N GLY A 127 -7.34 8.51 2.88
CA GLY A 127 -8.30 7.88 3.79
C GLY A 127 -7.65 7.01 4.88
N GLY A 128 -6.35 7.16 5.12
CA GLY A 128 -5.58 6.39 6.11
C GLY A 128 -5.12 5.00 5.66
N TYR A 129 -5.52 4.53 4.48
CA TYR A 129 -5.23 3.15 4.04
C TYR A 129 -4.78 3.04 2.58
N LEU A 130 -5.22 3.92 1.68
CA LEU A 130 -4.85 3.82 0.27
C LEU A 130 -3.52 4.54 0.01
N LEU A 131 -2.52 3.85 -0.54
CA LEU A 131 -1.27 4.49 -0.89
C LEU A 131 -1.41 5.32 -2.16
N THR A 132 -0.96 6.55 -2.08
CA THR A 132 -0.91 7.53 -3.17
C THR A 132 0.52 7.95 -3.45
N VAL A 133 0.79 8.43 -4.65
CA VAL A 133 2.09 8.99 -5.04
C VAL A 133 1.87 10.41 -5.53
N GLY A 134 2.45 11.39 -4.86
CA GLY A 134 2.21 12.81 -5.15
C GLY A 134 0.73 13.21 -5.02
N GLY A 135 -0.04 12.50 -4.18
CA GLY A 135 -1.49 12.69 -4.02
C GLY A 135 -2.35 11.94 -5.06
N GLU A 136 -1.74 11.30 -6.06
CA GLU A 136 -2.48 10.49 -7.05
C GLU A 136 -2.75 9.08 -6.53
N LYS A 137 -4.02 8.66 -6.60
CA LYS A 137 -4.47 7.30 -6.24
C LYS A 137 -4.26 6.30 -7.36
N GLU A 138 -4.38 6.77 -8.60
CA GLU A 138 -4.28 5.95 -9.81
C GLU A 138 -2.86 6.03 -10.38
N GLY A 139 -2.34 4.88 -10.77
CA GLY A 139 -0.99 4.76 -11.32
C GLY A 139 -0.28 3.50 -10.87
N TRP A 140 -0.71 2.87 -9.77
CA TRP A 140 -0.16 1.59 -9.37
C TRP A 140 -0.44 0.52 -10.43
N THR A 141 0.60 -0.23 -10.75
CA THR A 141 0.57 -1.27 -11.77
C THR A 141 1.37 -2.47 -11.31
N ILE A 142 0.96 -3.66 -11.73
CA ILE A 142 1.71 -4.90 -11.56
C ILE A 142 2.28 -5.31 -12.90
N CYS A 143 3.60 -5.27 -13.02
CA CYS A 143 4.32 -5.60 -14.24
C CYS A 143 5.12 -6.88 -14.06
N GLU A 144 5.48 -7.54 -15.16
CA GLU A 144 6.41 -8.65 -15.15
C GLU A 144 7.85 -8.14 -14.94
N GLY A 145 8.54 -8.66 -13.92
CA GLY A 145 9.94 -8.36 -13.61
C GLY A 145 10.91 -9.22 -14.42
N ALA A 146 12.21 -8.94 -14.29
CA ALA A 146 13.23 -9.56 -15.14
C ALA A 146 13.31 -11.10 -15.04
N LEU A 147 12.88 -11.66 -13.91
CA LEU A 147 12.86 -13.09 -13.64
C LEU A 147 11.43 -13.65 -13.56
N GLY A 148 10.46 -12.99 -14.21
CA GLY A 148 9.07 -13.45 -14.33
C GLY A 148 8.20 -13.21 -13.09
N GLN A 149 8.71 -12.52 -12.06
CA GLN A 149 7.88 -12.16 -10.90
C GLN A 149 6.91 -11.03 -11.25
N ARG A 150 5.79 -10.98 -10.53
CA ARG A 150 4.82 -9.88 -10.63
C ARG A 150 5.20 -8.77 -9.67
N VAL A 151 5.78 -7.69 -10.18
CA VAL A 151 6.41 -6.61 -9.41
C VAL A 151 5.54 -5.35 -9.44
N LEU A 152 5.51 -4.61 -8.34
CA LEU A 152 4.77 -3.36 -8.20
C LEU A 152 5.54 -2.17 -8.83
N TYR A 153 4.87 -1.46 -9.72
CA TYR A 153 5.36 -0.28 -10.43
C TYR A 153 4.44 0.91 -10.25
N TRP A 154 5.02 2.11 -10.28
CA TRP A 154 4.29 3.36 -10.45
C TRP A 154 4.24 3.75 -11.92
N LYS A 155 3.02 3.95 -12.45
CA LYS A 155 2.72 4.27 -13.84
C LYS A 155 3.50 3.41 -14.83
N GLY A 156 3.55 2.10 -14.59
CA GLY A 156 4.18 1.15 -15.49
C GLY A 156 3.45 1.13 -16.83
N ALA A 157 4.19 1.33 -17.92
CA ALA A 157 3.62 1.54 -19.25
C ALA A 157 3.79 0.34 -20.20
N ASN A 158 4.47 -0.72 -19.75
CA ASN A 158 4.69 -1.90 -20.59
C ASN A 158 3.38 -2.66 -20.81
N GLY A 159 3.22 -3.31 -21.97
CA GLY A 159 2.00 -4.06 -22.31
C GLY A 159 1.68 -5.23 -21.37
N THR A 160 2.61 -5.62 -20.50
CA THR A 160 2.45 -6.64 -19.46
C THR A 160 1.95 -6.08 -18.12
N CYS A 161 1.82 -4.76 -17.99
CA CYS A 161 1.43 -4.11 -16.74
C CYS A 161 -0.10 -4.11 -16.58
N ALA A 162 -0.59 -4.66 -15.48
CA ALA A 162 -2.00 -4.59 -15.09
C ALA A 162 -2.21 -3.51 -14.03
N LYS A 163 -3.28 -2.71 -14.16
CA LYS A 163 -3.64 -1.70 -13.15
C LYS A 163 -4.01 -2.37 -11.82
N THR A 164 -3.67 -1.70 -10.71
CA THR A 164 -4.03 -2.11 -9.36
C THR A 164 -4.15 -0.89 -8.46
N TYR A 165 -4.58 -1.10 -7.22
CA TYR A 165 -4.38 -0.19 -6.10
C TYR A 165 -3.52 -0.84 -5.04
N LEU A 166 -2.90 -0.03 -4.19
CA LEU A 166 -2.04 -0.48 -3.11
C LEU A 166 -2.61 0.03 -1.78
N HIS A 167 -2.93 -0.91 -0.88
CA HIS A 167 -3.55 -0.61 0.40
C HIS A 167 -2.63 -1.02 1.54
N ALA A 168 -2.58 -0.16 2.55
CA ALA A 168 -2.06 -0.44 3.86
C ALA A 168 -3.17 -1.08 4.71
N VAL A 169 -2.92 -2.29 5.19
CA VAL A 169 -3.89 -3.07 5.98
C VAL A 169 -3.26 -3.55 7.28
N ARG A 170 -4.09 -3.74 8.31
CA ARG A 170 -3.65 -4.32 9.60
C ARG A 170 -3.63 -5.84 9.59
N GLU A 171 -4.56 -6.42 8.84
CA GLU A 171 -4.72 -7.87 8.70
C GLU A 171 -4.50 -8.28 7.24
N VAL A 172 -3.81 -9.38 7.04
CA VAL A 172 -3.36 -9.84 5.73
C VAL A 172 -4.12 -11.08 5.27
N PRO A 173 -4.38 -11.23 3.96
CA PRO A 173 -5.21 -12.32 3.46
C PRO A 173 -4.39 -13.60 3.21
N TYR A 174 -4.97 -14.77 3.50
CA TYR A 174 -4.39 -16.07 3.11
C TYR A 174 -3.05 -16.44 3.79
N ARG A 175 -2.75 -15.87 4.96
CA ARG A 175 -1.63 -16.32 5.80
C ARG A 175 -1.85 -17.77 6.24
N LYS A 176 -0.78 -18.56 6.29
CA LYS A 176 -0.86 -19.89 6.91
C LYS A 176 -1.24 -19.74 8.40
N PRO A 177 -2.25 -20.48 8.91
CA PRO A 177 -2.62 -20.45 10.32
C PRO A 177 -1.48 -20.92 11.24
#